data_AF-X1FP33-F1
#
_entry.id   AF-X1FP33-F1
#
_cell.length_a   1.000
_cell.length_b   1.000
_cell.length_c   1.000
_cell.angle_alpha   90.00
_cell.angle_beta   90.00
_cell.angle_gamma   90.00
#
_symmetry.space_group_name_H-M   'P 1'
#
loop_
_entity.id
_entity.type
_entity.pdbx_description
1 polymer ?
#
loop_
_entity_poly.entity_id
_entity_poly.type
_entity_poly.pdbx_seq_one_letter_code
_entity_poly.pdbx_strand_id
1 'polypeptide(L)' 'KQTENMLEKGEIQKGMIAKVKACQIALRKGVNKVHIISGKTSHSLLLEIFTDKGIGTQVIK' A
#
# COMPACT_ATOMS: atom_id res chain seq x y z
N LYS A 1 -8.98 0.37 9.45
CA LYS A 1 -8.66 -0.19 10.78
C LYS A 1 -7.20 -0.59 10.97
N GLN A 2 -6.66 -1.64 10.33
CA GLN A 2 -5.25 -2.04 10.56
C GLN A 2 -4.26 -0.89 10.29
N THR A 3 -4.39 -0.20 9.17
CA THR A 3 -3.48 0.88 8.79
C THR A 3 -3.59 2.10 9.71
N GLU A 4 -4.76 2.36 10.29
CA GLU A 4 -4.96 3.43 11.28
C GLU A 4 -4.25 3.07 12.59
N ASN A 5 -4.41 1.84 13.07
CA ASN A 5 -3.73 1.36 14.26
C ASN A 5 -2.20 1.45 14.11
N MET A 6 -1.65 1.10 12.94
CA MET A 6 -0.21 1.22 12.67
C MET A 6 0.27 2.67 12.64
N LEU A 7 -0.56 3.61 12.17
CA LEU A 7 -0.27 5.04 12.23
C LEU A 7 -0.27 5.54 13.68
N GLU A 8 -1.26 5.14 14.48
CA GLU A 8 -1.39 5.52 15.89
C GLU A 8 -0.23 4.99 16.74
N LYS A 9 0.22 3.75 16.48
CA LYS A 9 1.36 3.13 17.15
C LYS A 9 2.72 3.67 16.70
N GLY A 10 2.76 4.55 15.69
CA GLY A 10 4.01 5.09 15.16
C GLY A 10 4.87 4.08 14.40
N GLU A 11 4.29 2.96 13.95
CA GLU A 11 5.01 1.91 13.20
C GLU A 11 5.32 2.35 11.75
N ILE A 12 4.63 3.38 11.26
CA ILE A 12 4.77 3.91 9.90
C ILE A 12 5.65 5.16 9.90
N GLN A 13 6.82 5.08 9.26
CA GLN A 13 7.78 6.18 9.17
C GLN A 13 7.23 7.37 8.38
N LYS A 14 7.77 8.58 8.65
CA LYS A 14 7.30 9.87 8.11
C LYS A 14 7.04 9.88 6.60
N GLY A 15 7.95 9.32 5.79
CA GLY A 15 7.77 9.26 4.32
C GLY A 15 6.65 8.31 3.87
N MET A 16 6.34 7.29 4.67
CA MET A 16 5.31 6.31 4.39
C MET A 16 3.92 6.78 4.84
N ILE A 17 3.83 7.65 5.86
CA ILE A 17 2.56 8.23 6.34
C ILE A 17 1.79 8.90 5.19
N ALA A 18 2.47 9.68 4.36
CA ALA A 18 1.85 10.36 3.22
C ALA A 18 1.29 9.36 2.18
N LYS A 19 2.05 8.28 1.89
CA LYS A 19 1.63 7.22 0.97
C LYS A 19 0.40 6.48 1.49
N VAL A 20 0.40 6.15 2.77
CA VAL A 20 -0.70 5.47 3.45
C VAL A 20 -1.97 6.32 3.44
N LYS A 21 -1.87 7.61 3.78
CA LYS A 21 -3.02 8.53 3.73
C LYS A 21 -3.59 8.66 2.32
N ALA A 22 -2.73 8.70 1.29
CA ALA A 22 -3.18 8.70 -0.10
C ALA A 22 -3.94 7.40 -0.46
N CYS A 23 -3.45 6.24 -0.02
CA CYS A 23 -4.15 4.96 -0.20
C CYS A 23 -5.54 4.99 0.44
N GLN A 24 -5.66 5.48 1.68
CA GLN A 24 -6.94 5.61 2.38
C GLN A 24 -7.91 6.57 1.67
N ILE A 25 -7.42 7.65 1.07
CA ILE A 25 -8.25 8.57 0.27
C ILE A 25 -8.77 7.85 -0.97
N ALA A 26 -7.90 7.13 -1.70
CA ALA A 26 -8.27 6.40 -2.91
C ALA A 26 -9.33 5.33 -2.62
N LEU A 27 -9.13 4.52 -1.58
CA LEU A 27 -10.09 3.49 -1.16
C LEU A 27 -11.45 4.08 -0.76
N ARG A 28 -11.46 5.20 -0.01
CA ARG A 28 -12.70 5.91 0.34
C ARG A 28 -13.44 6.48 -0.88
N LYS A 29 -12.72 6.79 -1.96
CA LYS A 29 -13.29 7.29 -3.23
C LYS A 29 -13.72 6.18 -4.20
N GLY A 30 -13.71 4.91 -3.77
CA GLY A 30 -14.24 3.80 -4.57
C GLY A 30 -13.18 2.96 -5.29
N VAL A 31 -11.89 3.20 -5.06
CA VAL A 31 -10.85 2.27 -5.51
C VAL A 31 -10.95 0.99 -4.68
N ASN A 32 -10.93 -0.18 -5.34
CA ASN A 32 -11.09 -1.47 -4.66
C ASN A 32 -9.87 -1.87 -3.82
N LYS A 33 -8.67 -1.65 -4.36
CA LYS A 33 -7.39 -2.09 -3.79
C LYS A 33 -6.28 -1.12 -4.18
N VAL A 34 -5.32 -0.89 -3.28
CA VAL A 34 -4.12 -0.09 -3.55
C VAL A 34 -2.89 -0.91 -3.19
N HIS A 35 -1.84 -0.80 -3.99
CA HIS A 35 -0.61 -1.57 -3.83
C HIS A 35 0.59 -0.61 -3.67
N ILE A 36 1.39 -0.81 -2.63
CA ILE A 36 2.65 -0.09 -2.40
C ILE A 36 3.80 -1.07 -2.70
N ILE A 37 4.50 -0.85 -3.81
CA ILE A 37 5.60 -1.71 -4.27
C ILE A 37 6.93 -0.97 -4.31
N SER A 38 8.02 -1.72 -4.27
CA SER A 38 9.38 -1.18 -4.49
C SER A 38 9.71 -1.16 -5.98
N GLY A 39 9.99 0.02 -6.52
CA GLY A 39 10.44 0.18 -7.90
C GLY A 39 11.89 -0.27 -8.16
N LYS A 40 12.65 -0.67 -7.13
CA LYS A 40 14.03 -1.14 -7.27
C LYS A 40 14.13 -2.54 -7.86
N THR A 41 13.05 -3.32 -7.78
CA THR A 41 12.99 -4.67 -8.35
C THR A 41 12.62 -4.57 -9.82
N SER A 42 13.43 -5.19 -10.69
CA SER A 42 13.13 -5.30 -12.12
C SER A 42 11.74 -5.94 -12.32
N HIS A 43 10.96 -5.38 -13.24
CA HIS A 43 9.59 -5.84 -13.52
C HIS A 43 8.64 -5.82 -12.32
N SER A 44 8.89 -4.97 -11.31
CA SER A 44 8.08 -4.86 -10.09
C SER A 44 6.56 -4.79 -10.33
N LEU A 45 6.11 -4.02 -11.32
CA LEU A 45 4.69 -3.95 -11.69
C LEU A 45 4.14 -5.29 -12.20
N LEU A 46 4.87 -5.98 -13.07
CA LEU A 46 4.44 -7.26 -13.61
C LEU A 46 4.39 -8.32 -12.51
N LEU A 47 5.40 -8.35 -11.64
CA LEU A 47 5.44 -9.26 -10.50
C LEU A 47 4.27 -9.02 -9.55
N GLU A 48 3.89 -7.76 -9.29
CA GLU A 48 2.76 -7.45 -8.43
C GLU A 48 1.41 -7.86 -9.04
N ILE A 49 1.25 -7.72 -10.36
CA ILE A 49 -0.02 -7.96 -11.05
C ILE A 49 -0.22 -9.43 -11.43
N PHE A 50 0.85 -10.09 -11.87
CA PHE A 50 0.78 -11.42 -12.49
C PHE A 50 1.28 -12.55 -11.57
N THR A 51 1.45 -12.30 -10.28
CA THR A 51 1.73 -13.35 -9.29
C THR A 51 0.78 -13.25 -8.11
N ASP A 52 0.31 -14.40 -7.61
CA ASP A 52 -0.64 -14.42 -6.49
C ASP A 52 -0.04 -13.86 -5.19
N LYS A 53 1.27 -14.04 -5.00
CA LYS A 53 1.98 -13.55 -3.82
C LYS A 53 2.19 -12.04 -3.87
N GLY A 54 2.41 -11.48 -5.06
CA GLY A 54 2.92 -10.11 -5.21
C GLY A 54 4.30 -9.90 -4.58
N ILE A 55 4.77 -8.67 -4.61
CA ILE A 55 6.08 -8.24 -4.06
C ILE A 55 5.97 -7.03 -3.13
N GLY A 56 4.77 -6.47 -2.95
CA GLY A 56 4.53 -5.27 -2.14
C GLY A 56 3.55 -5.46 -1.00
N THR A 57 3.05 -4.32 -0.51
CA THR A 57 1.99 -4.26 0.49
C THR A 57 0.68 -3.89 -0.19
N GLN A 58 -0.32 -4.74 -0.03
CA GLN A 58 -1.68 -4.49 -0.50
C GLN A 58 -2.53 -3.89 0.63
N VAL A 59 -3.26 -2.83 0.31
CA VAL A 59 -4.25 -2.20 1.20
C VAL A 59 -5.62 -2.32 0.54
N ILE A 60 -6.56 -2.91 1.25
CA ILE A 60 -7.94 -3.12 0.83
C ILE A 60 -8.90 -2.41 1.78
N LYS A 61 -10.12 -2.15 1.32
CA LYS A 61 -11.19 -1.53 2.12
C LYS A 61 -11.61 -2.40 3.29
#